data_AF-A0A357EYV6-F1
#
_entry.id   AF-A0A357EYV6-F1
#
_cell.length_a   1.000
_cell.length_b   1.000
_cell.length_c   1.000
_cell.angle_alpha   90.00
_cell.angle_beta   90.00
_cell.angle_gamma   90.00
#
_symmetry.space_group_name_H-M   'P 1'
#
loop_
_entity.id
_entity.type
_entity.pdbx_description
1 polymer ?
#
loop_
_entity_poly.entity_id
_entity_poly.type
_entity_poly.pdbx_seq_one_letter_code
_entity_poly.pdbx_strand_id
1 'polypeptide(L)' 'MALFKKNPKNPPPSESNVWARPEMEVVFRAEIMPGRSREERTFRVKDFLPNNRVTLYNFPDEHRQSEFEPINFLRNIAK' A
#
# COMPACT_ATOMS: atom_id res chain seq x y z
N MET A 1 -9.36 21.79 -41.02
CA MET A 1 -8.75 22.10 -39.71
C MET A 1 -9.66 21.54 -38.63
N ALA A 2 -9.30 20.45 -37.97
CA ALA A 2 -10.14 19.81 -36.95
C ALA A 2 -9.40 19.79 -35.61
N LEU A 3 -10.05 20.39 -34.63
CA LEU A 3 -9.62 20.63 -33.26
C LEU A 3 -9.23 19.34 -32.56
N PHE A 4 -7.98 19.27 -32.09
CA PHE A 4 -7.52 18.24 -31.18
C PHE A 4 -8.36 18.32 -29.89
N LYS A 5 -9.25 17.34 -29.69
CA LYS A 5 -10.01 17.17 -28.45
C LYS A 5 -9.03 16.84 -27.33
N LYS A 6 -8.75 17.82 -26.46
CA LYS A 6 -8.14 17.58 -25.15
C LYS A 6 -9.07 16.66 -24.36
N ASN A 7 -8.65 15.43 -24.11
CA ASN A 7 -8.93 14.77 -22.83
C ASN A 7 -8.13 13.48 -22.67
N PRO A 8 -7.32 13.37 -21.62
CA PRO A 8 -7.34 12.18 -20.81
C PRO A 8 -7.92 12.54 -19.44
N LYS A 9 -9.11 11.98 -19.22
CA LYS A 9 -9.82 11.78 -17.96
C LYS A 9 -8.85 11.77 -16.77
N ASN A 10 -8.83 12.84 -15.97
CA ASN A 10 -8.64 12.65 -14.54
C ASN A 10 -9.97 12.09 -14.05
N PRO A 11 -10.11 10.78 -13.80
CA PRO A 11 -11.30 10.32 -13.10
C PRO A 11 -11.39 11.12 -11.79
N PRO A 12 -12.60 11.51 -11.36
CA PRO A 12 -12.77 12.01 -9.99
C PRO A 12 -12.17 10.99 -9.02
N PRO A 13 -11.72 11.37 -7.82
CA PRO A 13 -11.18 10.43 -6.83
C PRO A 13 -12.32 9.51 -6.34
N SER A 14 -12.74 8.58 -7.18
CA SER A 14 -13.62 7.49 -6.84
C SER A 14 -12.81 6.57 -5.94
N GLU A 15 -13.21 6.46 -4.67
CA GLU A 15 -13.26 5.31 -3.74
C GLU A 15 -12.47 3.99 -4.03
N SER A 16 -11.46 3.96 -4.89
CA SER A 16 -10.90 2.75 -5.48
C SER A 16 -9.36 2.72 -5.46
N ASN A 17 -8.73 3.30 -4.43
CA ASN A 17 -7.29 3.09 -4.20
C ASN A 17 -6.96 2.85 -2.72
N VAL A 18 -7.87 2.20 -2.00
CA VAL A 18 -7.61 1.70 -0.65
C VAL A 18 -6.74 0.45 -0.78
N TRP A 19 -5.42 0.65 -0.84
CA TRP A 19 -4.42 -0.40 -1.04
C TRP A 19 -4.16 -1.24 0.22
N ALA A 20 -4.56 -0.73 1.38
CA ALA A 20 -4.43 -1.38 2.68
C ALA A 20 -5.70 -1.21 3.49
N ARG A 21 -5.96 -2.15 4.41
CA ARG A 21 -7.06 -2.10 5.37
C ARG A 21 -6.50 -2.24 6.78
N PRO A 22 -7.18 -1.71 7.82
CA PRO A 22 -6.89 -2.10 9.20
C PRO A 22 -6.83 -3.63 9.33
N GLU A 23 -5.97 -4.11 10.21
CA GLU A 23 -5.71 -5.53 10.47
C GLU A 23 -4.99 -6.31 9.33
N MET A 24 -4.73 -5.68 8.18
CA MET A 24 -4.02 -6.29 7.06
C MET A 24 -2.52 -6.41 7.32
N GLU A 25 -1.91 -7.51 6.90
CA GLU A 25 -0.46 -7.67 6.93
C GLU A 25 0.20 -7.04 5.70
N VAL A 26 1.25 -6.28 5.95
CA VAL A 26 2.08 -5.63 4.93
C VAL A 26 3.54 -5.95 5.21
N VAL A 27 4.33 -6.11 4.16
CA VAL A 27 5.74 -6.48 4.24
C VAL A 27 6.59 -5.34 3.72
N PHE A 28 7.51 -4.82 4.52
CA PHE A 28 8.44 -3.80 4.05
C PHE A 28 9.43 -4.36 3.02
N ARG A 29 9.75 -3.55 2.00
CA ARG A 29 10.78 -3.89 1.01
C ARG A 29 12.14 -4.06 1.70
N ALA A 30 12.94 -5.00 1.20
CA ALA A 30 14.27 -5.28 1.75
C ALA A 30 15.20 -4.06 1.69
N GLU A 31 14.96 -3.17 0.72
CA GLU A 31 15.66 -1.89 0.56
C GLU A 31 15.43 -0.93 1.74
N ILE A 32 14.25 -0.97 2.36
CA ILE A 32 13.87 -0.08 3.47
C ILE A 32 14.39 -0.63 4.81
N MET A 33 14.37 -1.95 4.97
CA MET A 33 14.85 -2.64 6.17
C MET A 33 15.94 -3.67 5.82
N PRO A 34 17.16 -3.22 5.49
CA PRO A 34 18.26 -4.13 5.19
C PRO A 34 18.64 -4.96 6.43
N GLY A 35 19.11 -6.19 6.20
CA GLY A 35 19.55 -7.09 7.27
C GLY A 35 18.43 -7.74 8.09
N ARG A 36 17.15 -7.47 7.79
CA ARG A 36 16.00 -8.12 8.44
C ARG A 36 15.37 -9.19 7.56
N SER A 37 14.94 -10.29 8.19
CA SER A 37 14.19 -11.33 7.51
C SER A 37 12.84 -10.80 7.02
N ARG A 38 12.14 -11.56 6.17
CA ARG A 38 10.82 -11.14 5.67
C ARG A 38 9.81 -11.07 6.82
N GLU A 39 9.88 -12.02 7.73
CA GLU A 39 9.01 -12.15 8.90
C GLU A 39 9.19 -10.94 9.82
N GLU A 40 10.42 -10.52 10.06
CA GLU A 40 10.75 -9.32 10.85
C GLU A 40 10.36 -7.99 10.16
N ARG A 41 10.12 -8.05 8.84
CA ARG A 41 9.63 -6.93 8.02
C ARG A 41 8.12 -6.96 7.81
N THR A 42 7.43 -7.97 8.34
CA THR A 42 5.99 -8.12 8.24
C THR A 42 5.32 -7.44 9.42
N PHE A 43 4.46 -6.48 9.14
CA PHE A 43 3.73 -5.72 10.14
C PHE A 43 2.26 -5.71 9.82
N ARG A 44 1.46 -5.45 10.85
CA ARG A 44 0.01 -5.34 10.73
C ARG A 44 -0.40 -3.88 10.70
N VAL A 45 -1.26 -3.53 9.76
CA VAL A 45 -1.84 -2.19 9.66
C VAL A 45 -2.78 -1.96 10.84
N LYS A 46 -2.53 -0.87 11.57
CA LYS A 46 -3.38 -0.42 12.68
C LYS A 46 -4.53 0.43 12.14
N ASP A 47 -4.20 1.46 11.37
CA ASP A 47 -5.19 2.37 10.81
C ASP A 47 -4.77 2.87 9.43
N PHE A 48 -5.77 3.18 8.59
CA PHE A 48 -5.59 3.74 7.26
C PHE A 48 -5.98 5.22 7.27
N LEU A 49 -5.01 6.08 7.01
CA LEU A 49 -5.17 7.52 7.05
C LEU A 49 -5.72 8.06 5.72
N PRO A 50 -6.49 9.17 5.73
CA PRO A 50 -7.07 9.76 4.52
C PRO A 50 -6.02 10.32 3.53
N ASN A 51 -4.75 10.41 3.94
CA ASN A 51 -3.63 10.83 3.10
C ASN A 51 -2.97 9.66 2.31
N ASN A 52 -3.64 8.50 2.22
CA ASN A 52 -3.15 7.25 1.63
C ASN A 52 -1.94 6.64 2.35
N ARG A 53 -1.72 7.00 3.61
CA ARG A 53 -0.72 6.36 4.47
C ARG A 53 -1.37 5.41 5.46
N VAL A 54 -0.55 4.55 6.04
CA VAL A 54 -0.96 3.61 7.09
C VAL A 54 -0.11 3.82 8.33
N THR A 55 -0.72 3.58 9.48
CA THR A 55 0.00 3.36 10.73
C THR A 55 0.05 1.86 11.00
N LEU A 56 1.11 1.38 11.64
CA LEU A 56 1.28 -0.04 11.92
C LEU A 56 1.23 -0.32 13.42
N TYR A 57 0.92 -1.56 13.78
CA TYR A 57 1.06 -2.01 15.16
C TYR A 57 2.54 -2.06 15.54
N ASN A 58 2.87 -1.50 16.71
CA ASN A 58 4.22 -1.42 17.25
C ASN A 58 5.22 -0.66 16.37
N PHE A 59 4.73 0.17 15.44
CA PHE A 59 5.56 1.08 14.64
C PHE A 59 4.89 2.47 14.63
N PRO A 60 5.49 3.49 15.27
CA PRO A 60 4.84 4.78 15.49
C PRO A 60 4.74 5.66 14.24
N ASP A 61 5.48 5.34 13.17
CA ASP A 61 5.56 6.17 11.97
C ASP A 61 4.43 5.91 10.95
N GLU A 62 4.19 6.88 10.08
CA GLU A 62 3.24 6.78 8.96
C GLU A 62 3.93 6.33 7.68
N HIS A 63 3.41 5.28 7.05
CA HIS A 63 4.02 4.65 5.90
C HIS A 63 3.19 4.73 4.63
N ARG A 64 3.88 4.79 3.49
CA ARG A 64 3.28 4.82 2.15
C ARG A 64 3.33 3.44 1.50
N GLN A 65 2.40 3.19 0.59
CA GLN A 65 2.34 1.95 -0.21
C GLN A 65 3.68 1.55 -0.85
N SER A 66 4.45 2.52 -1.34
CA SER A 66 5.71 2.29 -2.05
C SER A 66 6.83 1.70 -1.18
N GLU A 67 6.71 1.80 0.14
CA GLU A 67 7.67 1.24 1.10
C GLU A 67 7.45 -0.27 1.31
N PHE A 68 6.29 -0.77 0.89
CA PHE A 68 5.89 -2.17 1.03
C PHE A 68 6.07 -2.96 -0.26
N GLU A 69 6.21 -4.26 -0.10
CA GLU A 69 6.14 -5.20 -1.22
C GLU A 69 4.71 -5.24 -1.78
N PRO A 70 4.55 -5.48 -3.10
CA PRO A 70 3.24 -5.67 -3.70
C PRO A 70 2.47 -6.79 -2.99
N ILE A 71 1.25 -6.50 -2.57
CA ILE A 71 0.39 -7.50 -1.90
C ILE A 71 0.04 -8.58 -2.92
N ASN A 72 0.57 -9.79 -2.71
CA ASN A 72 0.20 -10.95 -3.48
C ASN A 72 -1.00 -11.65 -2.84
N PHE A 73 -2.22 -11.21 -3.21
CA PHE A 73 -3.48 -11.76 -2.71
C PHE A 73 -3.65 -13.27 -2.97
N LEU A 74 -2.97 -13.83 -3.97
CA LEU A 74 -3.07 -15.24 -4.33
C LEU A 74 -2.30 -16.17 -3.40
N ARG A 75 -1.41 -15.64 -2.55
CA ARG A 75 -0.53 -16.46 -1.73
C ARG A 75 -1.24 -17.18 -0.57
N ASN A 76 -2.36 -16.63 -0.09
CA ASN A 76 -3.15 -17.21 1.00
C ASN A 76 -4.20 -18.23 0.55
N ILE A 77 -4.36 -18.47 -0.77
CA ILE A 77 -5.35 -19.42 -1.31
C ILE A 77 -4.79 -20.86 -1.37
N ALA A 78 -3.47 -21.01 -1.21
CA ALA A 78 -2.80 -22.31 -1.23
C ALA A 78 -2.51 -22.80 0.20
N LYS A 79 -3.55 -23.18 0.94
CA LYS A 79 -3.41 -24.01 2.15
C LYS A 79 -4.55 -25.01 2.24
#